data_AF-A0A078MB40-F1
#
_entry.id   AF-A0A078MB40-F1
#
_cell.length_a   1.000
_cell.length_b   1.000
_cell.length_c   1.000
_cell.angle_alpha   90.00
_cell.angle_beta   90.00
_cell.angle_gamma   90.00
#
_symmetry.space_group_name_H-M   'P 1'
#
loop_
_entity.id
_entity.type
_entity.pdbx_description
1 polymer ?
#
loop_
_entity_poly.entity_id
_entity_poly.type
_entity_poly.pdbx_seq_one_letter_code
_entity_poly.pdbx_strand_id
1 'polypeptide(L)' 'MMGISIWQLVIILLIVIMLFGTKRLRGLGNDIGGAISGFRKAVNEGETNPQSLEAEKLKQHS' A
#
# COMPACT_ATOMS: atom_id res chain seq x y z
N MET A 1 10.03 14.27 23.48
CA MET A 1 9.13 14.31 22.30
C MET A 1 8.32 13.03 22.30
N MET A 2 6.98 13.10 22.32
CA MET A 2 6.13 11.90 22.28
C MET A 2 6.22 11.29 20.88
N GLY A 3 7.13 10.33 20.71
CA GLY A 3 7.23 9.53 19.50
C GLY A 3 5.97 8.68 19.34
N ILE A 4 5.46 8.60 18.12
CA ILE A 4 4.36 7.69 17.78
C ILE A 4 4.87 6.27 18.03
N SER A 5 4.40 5.65 19.11
CA SER A 5 4.75 4.27 19.43
C SER A 5 3.84 3.34 18.67
N ILE A 6 4.41 2.29 18.06
CA ILE A 6 3.65 1.22 17.39
C ILE A 6 2.60 0.63 18.34
N TRP A 7 2.91 0.54 19.64
CA TRP A 7 1.98 0.06 20.67
C TRP A 7 0.75 0.96 20.85
N GLN A 8 0.91 2.28 20.72
CA GLN A 8 -0.21 3.21 20.79
C GLN A 8 -1.13 3.06 19.57
N LEU A 9 -0.57 2.86 18.38
CA LEU A 9 -1.35 2.64 17.17
C LEU A 9 -2.20 1.35 17.26
N VAL A 10 -1.66 0.27 17.82
CA VAL A 10 -2.40 -0.98 18.02
C VAL A 10 -3.57 -0.80 19.00
N ILE A 11 -3.37 -0.07 20.09
CA ILE A 11 -4.43 0.24 21.07
C ILE A 11 -5.55 1.08 20.42
N ILE A 12 -5.18 2.12 19.66
CA ILE A 12 -6.15 2.96 18.94
C ILE A 12 -6.92 2.13 17.91
N LEU A 13 -6.22 1.27 17.16
CA LEU A 13 -6.83 0.38 16.17
C LEU A 13 -7.85 -0.56 16.80
N LEU A 14 -7.54 -1.14 17.97
CA LEU A 14 -8.48 -1.98 18.71
C LEU A 14 -9.75 -1.21 19.10
N ILE A 15 -9.61 0.02 19.59
CA ILE A 15 -10.76 0.87 19.95
C ILE A 15 -11.61 1.16 18.71
N VAL A 16 -11.00 1.53 17.59
CA VAL A 16 -11.71 1.78 16.32
C VAL A 16 -12.46 0.53 15.87
N ILE A 17 -11.83 -0.65 15.94
CA ILE A 17 -12.49 -1.91 15.59
C ILE A 17 -13.67 -2.22 16.53
N MET A 18 -13.55 -1.93 17.82
CA MET A 18 -14.62 -2.14 18.80
C MET A 18 -15.82 -1.21 18.55
N LEU A 19 -15.57 0.06 18.19
CA LEU A 19 -16.61 1.06 17.94
C LEU A 19 -17.36 0.82 16.63
N PHE A 20 -16.62 0.56 15.55
CA PHE A 20 -17.20 0.41 14.21
C PHE A 20 -17.59 -1.05 13.89
N GLY A 21 -17.03 -2.01 14.62
CA GLY A 21 -17.20 -3.43 14.38
C GLY A 21 -16.43 -3.93 13.15
N THR A 22 -15.94 -5.17 13.22
CA THR A 22 -15.13 -5.78 12.14
C THR A 22 -15.87 -5.91 10.81
N LYS A 23 -17.20 -6.01 10.82
CA LYS A 23 -18.03 -6.11 9.60
C LYS A 23 -17.99 -4.85 8.74
N ARG A 24 -18.06 -3.66 9.36
CA ARG A 24 -18.00 -2.37 8.65
C ARG A 24 -16.58 -2.10 8.13
N LEU A 25 -15.57 -2.36 8.95
CA LEU A 25 -14.17 -2.23 8.54
C LEU A 25 -13.80 -3.18 7.38
N ARG A 26 -14.32 -4.42 7.36
CA ARG A 26 -14.05 -5.37 6.27
C ARG A 26 -14.68 -4.92 4.95
N GLY A 27 -15.92 -4.42 4.97
CA GLY A 27 -16.58 -3.89 3.77
C GLY A 27 -15.80 -2.72 3.17
N LEU A 28 -15.57 -1.67 3.97
CA LEU A 28 -14.80 -0.49 3.54
C LEU A 28 -13.35 -0.83 3.17
N GLY A 29 -12.73 -1.75 3.91
CA GLY A 29 -11.36 -2.20 3.65
C GLY A 29 -11.23 -2.99 2.36
N ASN A 30 -12.26 -3.73 1.94
CA ASN A 30 -12.26 -4.42 0.65
C ASN A 30 -12.37 -3.42 -0.52
N ASP A 31 -13.23 -2.42 -0.39
CA ASP A 31 -13.45 -1.40 -1.43
C ASP A 31 -12.22 -0.51 -1.60
N ILE A 32 -11.66 -0.03 -0.48
CA ILE A 32 -10.44 0.80 -0.47
C ILE A 32 -9.20 -0.04 -0.81
N GLY A 33 -9.12 -1.25 -0.29
CA GLY A 33 -8.01 -2.17 -0.57
C GLY A 33 -7.94 -2.57 -2.04
N GLY A 34 -9.09 -2.76 -2.68
CA GLY A 34 -9.18 -2.96 -4.12
C GLY A 34 -8.64 -1.77 -4.92
N ALA A 35 -9.01 -0.55 -4.55
CA ALA A 35 -8.52 0.67 -5.22
C ALA A 35 -7.00 0.87 -5.02
N ILE A 36 -6.48 0.62 -3.83
CA ILE A 36 -5.05 0.76 -3.51
C ILE A 36 -4.23 -0.38 -4.14
N SER A 37 -4.83 -1.54 -4.41
CA SER A 37 -4.13 -2.69 -5.04
C SER A 37 -3.53 -2.34 -6.41
N GLY A 38 -4.26 -1.58 -7.24
CA GLY A 38 -3.79 -1.12 -8.55
C GLY A 38 -2.61 -0.15 -8.42
N PHE A 39 -2.65 0.73 -7.42
CA PHE A 39 -1.55 1.64 -7.11
C PHE A 39 -0.29 0.88 -6.67
N ARG A 40 -0.44 -0.09 -5.75
CA ARG A 40 0.69 -0.94 -5.33
C ARG A 40 1.27 -1.70 -6.51
N LYS A 41 0.44 -2.22 -7.40
CA LYS A 41 0.87 -2.97 -8.59
C LYS A 41 1.66 -2.09 -9.56
N ALA A 42 1.17 -0.89 -9.86
CA ALA A 42 1.86 0.07 -10.73
C ALA A 42 3.23 0.52 -10.17
N VAL A 43 3.32 0.74 -8.84
CA VAL A 43 4.59 1.09 -8.19
C VAL A 43 5.59 -0.08 -8.24
N ASN A 44 5.14 -1.31 -7.99
CA ASN A 44 6.02 -2.49 -8.06
C ASN A 44 6.42 -2.83 -9.52
N GLU A 45 5.53 -2.63 -10.49
CA GLU A 45 5.82 -2.83 -11.92
C GLU A 45 6.79 -1.77 -12.46
N GLY A 46 6.74 -0.53 -11.95
CA GLY A 46 7.72 0.53 -12.25
C GLY A 46 9.13 0.24 -11.72
N GLU A 47 9.24 -0.52 -10.63
CA GLU A 47 10.53 -0.88 -10.01
C GLU A 47 11.08 -2.24 -10.51
N THR A 48 10.22 -3.11 -11.06
CA THR A 48 10.55 -4.53 -11.35
C THR A 48 10.41 -4.92 -12.82
N ASN A 49 10.59 -3.98 -13.76
CA ASN A 49 10.78 -4.35 -15.17
C ASN A 49 12.19 -3.99 -15.68
N PRO A 50 13.22 -4.77 -15.29
CA PRO A 50 14.57 -4.59 -15.84
C PRO A 50 14.63 -4.74 -17.36
N GLN A 51 13.64 -5.39 -18.00
CA GLN A 51 13.61 -5.56 -19.45
C GLN A 51 13.14 -4.30 -20.20
N SER A 52 12.34 -3.42 -19.59
CA SER A 52 11.96 -2.13 -20.21
C SER A 52 13.07 -1.07 -20.06
N LEU A 53 13.86 -1.13 -18.99
CA LEU A 53 14.99 -0.22 -18.75
C LEU A 53 16.20 -0.50 -19.66
N GLU A 54 16.42 -1.77 -20.04
CA GLU A 54 17.55 -2.19 -20.88
C GLU A 54 17.31 -1.90 -22.38
N ALA A 55 16.06 -1.99 -22.84
CA ALA A 55 15.68 -1.70 -24.23
C ALA A 55 15.80 -0.21 -24.59
N GLU A 56 15.68 0.70 -23.61
CA GLU A 56 15.84 2.14 -23.79
C GLU A 56 17.32 2.56 -23.85
N LYS A 57 18.19 1.92 -23.05
CA LYS A 57 19.64 2.19 -23.06
C LYS A 57 20.37 1.72 -24.32
N LEU A 58 19.91 0.65 -24.98
CA LEU A 58 20.56 0.12 -26.19
C LEU A 58 20.33 0.99 -27.43
N LYS A 59 19.26 1.79 -27.48
CA LYS A 59 18.96 2.71 -28.59
C LYS A 59 19.63 4.07 -28.46
N GLN A 60 20.03 4.46 -27.25
CA GLN A 60 20.63 5.78 -27.00
C GLN A 60 22.16 5.77 -27.16
N HIS A 61 22.76 4.60 -27.32
CA HIS A 61 24.22 4.40 -27.40
C HIS A 61 24.69 3.87 -28.78
N SER A 62 23.81 3.90 -29.78
CA SER A 62 24.10 3.57 -31.18
C SER A 62 23.81 4.75 -32.08
#